data_AF-A0A957CFU4-F1
#
_entry.id   AF-A0A957CFU4-F1
#
_cell.length_a   1.000
_cell.length_b   1.000
_cell.length_c   1.000
_cell.angle_alpha   90.00
_cell.angle_beta   90.00
_cell.angle_gamma   90.00
#
_symmetry.space_group_name_H-M   'P 1'
#
loop_
_entity.id
_entity.type
_entity.pdbx_description
1 polymer ?
#
loop_
_entity_poly.entity_id
_entity_poly.type
_entity_poly.pdbx_seq_one_letter_code
_entity_poly.pdbx_strand_id
1 'polypeptide(L)'
;MKLLALRCPQCAQPVQPDMDDAVVMSCRNCFTAVSISDSGLQEMSVQFAVPTAEADISDWLPFWIFTARVNLQERQTQGGSRKDREAAAHFWATSRRLYVPAWELPVRQAREIGGNLVKRQTQFQPIDPPAEAVLKTAVVTAEDALKLLEFVVLTL
;
A
#
# COMPACT_ATOMS: atom_id res chain seq x y z
N MET A 1 5.90 24.76 -15.07
CA MET A 1 4.62 24.01 -14.96
C MET A 1 4.43 23.26 -16.26
N LYS A 2 4.43 21.92 -16.24
CA LYS A 2 4.28 21.07 -17.43
C LYS A 2 2.88 20.43 -17.35
N LEU A 3 2.04 20.68 -18.35
CA LEU A 3 0.74 20.01 -18.45
C LEU A 3 0.96 18.63 -19.06
N LEU A 4 0.41 17.62 -18.41
CA LEU A 4 0.50 16.23 -18.83
C LEU A 4 -0.88 15.75 -19.29
N ALA A 5 -0.95 15.27 -20.53
CA ALA A 5 -2.16 14.65 -21.04
C ALA A 5 -2.29 13.25 -20.43
N LEU A 6 -3.32 13.04 -19.60
CA LEU A 6 -3.58 11.76 -18.96
C LEU A 6 -4.24 10.80 -19.95
N ARG A 7 -3.44 10.15 -20.81
CA ARG A 7 -3.88 9.11 -21.74
C ARG A 7 -3.18 7.79 -21.43
N CYS A 8 -3.96 6.72 -21.43
CA CYS A 8 -3.44 5.38 -21.17
C CYS A 8 -2.40 5.02 -22.24
N PRO A 9 -1.17 4.62 -21.87
CA PRO A 9 -0.13 4.23 -22.82
C PRO A 9 -0.52 2.99 -23.65
N GLN A 10 -1.39 2.12 -23.13
CA GLN A 10 -1.82 0.89 -23.81
C GLN A 10 -2.97 1.11 -24.82
N CYS A 11 -4.01 1.88 -24.46
CA CYS A 11 -5.22 2.02 -25.30
C CYS A 11 -5.55 3.46 -25.72
N ALA A 12 -4.73 4.43 -25.34
CA ALA A 12 -4.90 5.87 -25.62
C ALA A 12 -6.17 6.54 -25.05
N GLN A 13 -7.03 5.80 -24.35
CA GLN A 13 -8.20 6.37 -23.68
C GLN A 13 -7.79 7.34 -22.56
N PRO A 14 -8.58 8.39 -22.29
CA PRO A 14 -8.36 9.27 -21.16
C PRO A 14 -8.33 8.48 -19.85
N VAL A 15 -7.31 8.73 -19.03
CA VAL A 15 -7.26 8.22 -17.65
C VAL A 15 -7.75 9.33 -16.74
N GLN A 16 -8.83 9.05 -16.02
CA GLN A 16 -9.46 10.01 -15.12
C GLN A 16 -9.10 9.63 -13.69
N PRO A 17 -8.28 10.43 -13.00
CA PRO A 17 -8.12 10.27 -11.57
C PRO A 17 -9.46 10.62 -10.89
N ASP A 18 -9.77 9.92 -9.82
CA ASP A 18 -10.91 10.23 -8.95
C ASP A 18 -10.55 11.29 -7.90
N MET A 19 -9.25 11.63 -7.76
CA MET A 19 -8.73 12.63 -6.82
C MET A 19 -7.58 13.46 -7.41
N ASP A 20 -7.37 14.67 -6.90
CA ASP A 20 -6.36 15.60 -7.43
C ASP A 20 -4.90 15.14 -7.17
N ASP A 21 -4.65 14.49 -6.04
CA ASP A 21 -3.32 14.02 -5.61
C ASP A 21 -3.00 12.58 -6.08
N ALA A 22 -3.65 12.14 -7.16
CA ALA A 22 -3.50 10.81 -7.71
C ALA A 22 -2.07 10.55 -8.22
N VAL A 23 -1.42 9.51 -7.70
CA VAL A 23 -0.08 9.08 -8.17
C VAL A 23 -0.10 7.76 -8.93
N VAL A 24 -1.06 6.87 -8.63
CA VAL A 24 -1.30 5.63 -9.40
C VAL A 24 -2.80 5.46 -9.62
N MET A 25 -3.17 5.14 -10.85
CA MET A 25 -4.56 5.01 -11.29
C MET A 25 -4.71 3.88 -12.29
N SER A 26 -5.93 3.34 -12.43
CA SER A 26 -6.23 2.30 -13.42
C SER A 26 -7.02 2.88 -14.59
N CYS A 27 -6.68 2.46 -15.81
CA CYS A 27 -7.49 2.78 -16.98
C CYS A 27 -8.83 2.05 -16.90
N ARG A 28 -9.95 2.75 -16.99
CA ARG A 28 -11.29 2.14 -16.94
C ARG A 28 -11.65 1.29 -18.18
N ASN A 29 -10.85 1.37 -19.25
CA ASN A 29 -11.10 0.64 -20.49
C ASN A 29 -10.32 -0.67 -20.60
N CYS A 30 -9.01 -0.65 -20.30
CA CYS A 30 -8.14 -1.82 -20.43
C CYS A 30 -7.48 -2.25 -19.11
N PHE A 31 -7.86 -1.62 -17.99
CA PHE A 31 -7.41 -1.93 -16.63
C PHE A 31 -5.92 -1.79 -16.36
N THR A 32 -5.15 -1.29 -17.33
CA THR A 32 -3.73 -0.96 -17.15
C THR A 32 -3.56 0.04 -16.02
N ALA A 33 -2.75 -0.31 -15.03
CA ALA A 33 -2.34 0.63 -14.00
C ALA A 33 -1.22 1.52 -14.53
N VAL A 34 -1.32 2.81 -14.23
CA VAL A 34 -0.36 3.83 -14.63
C VAL A 34 0.03 4.67 -13.43
N SER A 35 1.32 5.01 -13.34
CA SER A 35 1.86 5.97 -12.38
C SER A 35 2.16 7.30 -13.05
N ILE A 36 2.05 8.39 -12.30
CA ILE A 36 2.49 9.72 -12.73
C ILE A 36 3.95 9.92 -12.33
N SER A 37 4.78 10.35 -13.29
CA SER A 37 6.18 10.72 -13.08
C SER A 37 6.52 12.03 -13.81
N ASP A 38 7.70 12.61 -13.55
CA ASP A 38 8.19 13.79 -14.27
C ASP A 38 8.32 13.58 -15.79
N SER A 39 8.60 12.33 -16.18
CA SER A 39 8.70 11.90 -17.58
C SER A 39 7.33 11.75 -18.26
N GLY A 40 6.26 11.64 -17.47
CA GLY A 40 4.89 11.43 -17.90
C GLY A 40 4.26 10.20 -17.26
N LEU A 41 3.23 9.67 -17.91
CA LEU A 41 2.58 8.43 -17.45
C LEU A 41 3.47 7.22 -17.76
N GLN A 42 3.68 6.38 -16.76
CA GLN A 42 4.40 5.12 -16.90
C GLN A 42 3.48 3.96 -16.53
N GLU A 43 3.57 2.86 -17.28
CA GLU A 43 2.86 1.64 -16.93
C GLU A 43 3.44 1.04 -15.64
N MET A 44 2.55 0.51 -14.81
CA MET A 44 2.89 -0.15 -13.57
C MET A 44 2.16 -1.48 -13.47
N SER A 45 2.84 -2.49 -12.93
CA SER A 45 2.20 -3.76 -12.61
C SER A 45 1.45 -3.65 -11.29
N VAL A 46 0.18 -4.05 -11.28
CA VAL A 46 -0.65 -4.17 -10.08
C VAL A 46 -1.14 -5.61 -9.99
N GLN A 47 -1.04 -6.18 -8.79
CA GLN A 47 -1.52 -7.52 -8.49
C GLN A 47 -2.78 -7.43 -7.64
N PHE A 48 -3.81 -8.20 -8.03
CA PHE A 48 -5.02 -8.36 -7.24
C PHE A 48 -4.86 -9.58 -6.35
N ALA A 49 -5.29 -9.46 -5.10
CA ALA A 49 -5.22 -10.56 -4.15
C ALA A 49 -6.34 -10.47 -3.12
N VAL A 50 -6.81 -11.63 -2.68
CA VAL A 50 -7.90 -11.76 -1.71
C VAL A 50 -7.40 -12.47 -0.46
N PRO A 51 -7.92 -12.12 0.74
CA PRO A 51 -7.63 -12.90 1.94
C PRO A 51 -8.03 -14.37 1.72
N THR A 52 -7.23 -15.32 2.24
CA THR A 52 -7.54 -16.76 2.13
C THR A 52 -8.87 -17.15 2.80
N ALA A 53 -9.35 -16.36 3.76
CA ALA A 53 -10.67 -16.54 4.34
C ALA A 53 -11.72 -15.85 3.47
N GLU A 54 -12.80 -16.56 3.11
CA GLU A 54 -13.91 -16.01 2.34
C GLU A 54 -14.38 -14.69 2.95
N ALA A 55 -14.25 -13.62 2.18
CA ALA A 55 -14.72 -12.30 2.53
C ALA A 55 -15.62 -11.83 1.38
N ASP A 56 -16.73 -11.19 1.73
CA ASP A 56 -17.52 -10.46 0.76
C ASP A 56 -16.71 -9.21 0.34
N ILE A 57 -16.27 -9.18 -0.92
CA ILE A 57 -15.36 -8.14 -1.41
C ILE A 57 -16.20 -7.03 -2.03
N SER A 58 -16.41 -5.95 -1.28
CA SER A 58 -17.08 -4.76 -1.79
C SER A 58 -16.14 -3.84 -2.58
N ASP A 59 -14.86 -3.79 -2.19
CA ASP A 59 -13.93 -2.77 -2.67
C ASP A 59 -12.50 -3.30 -2.89
N TRP A 60 -11.84 -2.81 -3.94
CA TRP A 60 -10.44 -3.10 -4.25
C TRP A 60 -9.53 -1.95 -3.80
N LEU A 61 -8.93 -2.12 -2.62
CA LEU A 61 -8.09 -1.12 -1.98
C LEU A 61 -6.60 -1.32 -2.32
N PRO A 62 -5.89 -0.26 -2.75
CA PRO A 62 -4.48 -0.38 -3.11
C PRO A 62 -3.59 -0.41 -1.86
N PHE A 63 -2.64 -1.34 -1.83
CA PHE A 63 -1.61 -1.41 -0.79
C PHE A 63 -0.23 -1.48 -1.42
N TRP A 64 0.72 -0.78 -0.81
CA TRP A 64 2.13 -1.12 -0.97
C TRP A 64 2.50 -2.21 0.03
N ILE A 65 3.02 -3.31 -0.48
CA ILE A 65 3.42 -4.47 0.33
C ILE A 65 4.92 -4.65 0.22
N PHE A 66 5.60 -4.61 1.36
CA PHE A 66 7.05 -4.79 1.46
C PHE A 66 7.36 -6.05 2.26
N THR A 67 8.41 -6.77 1.89
CA THR A 67 8.98 -7.82 2.75
C THR A 67 10.25 -7.27 3.38
N ALA A 68 10.25 -7.10 4.70
CA ALA A 68 11.33 -6.43 5.39
C ALA A 68 11.68 -7.12 6.71
N ARG A 69 12.95 -6.96 7.11
CA ARG A 69 13.46 -7.28 8.44
C ARG A 69 13.72 -5.99 9.18
N VAL A 70 13.08 -5.82 10.32
CA VAL A 70 13.28 -4.66 11.19
C VAL A 70 14.35 -5.00 12.22
N ASN A 71 15.39 -4.18 12.31
CA ASN A 71 16.41 -4.29 13.35
C ASN A 71 16.25 -3.12 14.34
N LEU A 72 15.64 -3.39 15.49
CA LEU A 72 15.50 -2.38 16.55
C LEU A 72 16.82 -2.27 17.31
N GLN A 73 17.56 -1.18 17.07
CA GLN A 73 18.79 -0.89 17.81
C GLN A 73 18.49 -0.41 19.23
N GLU A 74 17.52 0.50 19.38
CA GLU A 74 17.10 1.04 20.66
C GLU A 74 15.59 1.35 20.64
N ARG A 75 14.90 1.09 21.75
CA ARG A 75 13.49 1.48 21.94
C ARG A 75 13.34 2.29 23.22
N GLN A 76 13.23 3.61 23.06
CA GLN A 76 12.92 4.53 24.15
C GLN A 76 11.42 4.80 24.17
N THR A 77 10.71 4.15 25.09
CA THR A 77 9.27 4.38 25.31
C THR A 77 9.07 4.84 26.74
N GLN A 78 8.24 5.87 26.95
CA GLN A 78 7.86 6.26 28.30
C GLN A 78 6.94 5.19 28.89
N GLY A 79 7.34 4.60 30.04
CA GLY A 79 6.56 3.60 30.75
C GLY A 79 6.62 2.16 30.22
N GLY A 80 7.44 1.87 29.21
CA GLY A 80 7.58 0.50 28.69
C GLY A 80 8.31 -0.42 29.66
N SER A 81 7.73 -1.58 29.96
CA SER A 81 8.37 -2.60 30.81
C SER A 81 9.47 -3.35 30.03
N ARG A 82 10.38 -4.01 30.75
CA ARG A 82 11.36 -4.92 30.13
C ARG A 82 10.69 -5.99 29.26
N LYS A 83 9.52 -6.48 29.70
CA LYS A 83 8.72 -7.48 28.99
C LYS A 83 8.23 -6.97 27.63
N ASP A 84 7.85 -5.70 27.54
CA ASP A 84 7.40 -5.09 26.27
C ASP A 84 8.55 -4.96 25.27
N ARG A 85 9.76 -4.66 25.76
CA ARG A 85 10.97 -4.62 24.92
C ARG A 85 11.33 -6.00 24.38
N GLU A 86 11.29 -7.03 25.23
CA GLU A 86 11.54 -8.42 24.83
C GLU A 86 10.48 -8.92 23.84
N ALA A 87 9.20 -8.61 24.06
CA ALA A 87 8.12 -8.94 23.14
C ALA A 87 8.30 -8.28 21.77
N ALA A 88 8.67 -7.00 21.72
CA ALA A 88 8.95 -6.30 20.47
C ALA A 88 10.18 -6.90 19.74
N ALA A 89 11.25 -7.23 20.46
CA ALA A 89 12.43 -7.87 19.88
C ALA A 89 12.09 -9.24 19.27
N HIS A 90 11.30 -10.05 19.97
CA HIS A 90 10.79 -11.33 19.44
C HIS A 90 9.87 -11.14 18.25
N PHE A 91 8.99 -10.13 18.28
CA PHE A 91 8.10 -9.81 17.17
C PHE A 91 8.91 -9.50 15.90
N TRP A 92 9.96 -8.68 16.00
CA TRP A 92 10.78 -8.27 14.86
C TRP A 92 11.94 -9.22 14.51
N ALA A 93 12.10 -10.33 15.22
CA ALA A 93 13.19 -11.28 15.00
C ALA A 93 13.17 -11.91 13.58
N THR A 94 12.00 -11.97 12.94
CA THR A 94 11.80 -12.57 11.62
C THR A 94 11.42 -11.53 10.57
N SER A 95 11.71 -11.85 9.30
CA SER A 95 11.21 -11.07 8.17
C SER A 95 9.69 -11.15 8.12
N ARG A 96 9.03 -10.02 7.85
CA ARG A 96 7.56 -9.91 7.84
C ARG A 96 7.11 -9.09 6.65
N ARG A 97 5.85 -9.33 6.25
CA ARG A 97 5.17 -8.43 5.32
C ARG A 97 4.73 -7.18 6.05
N LEU A 98 5.04 -6.03 5.45
CA LEU A 98 4.63 -4.70 5.87
C LEU A 98 3.66 -4.13 4.86
N TYR A 99 2.64 -3.42 5.34
CA TYR A 99 1.50 -2.99 4.54
C TYR A 99 1.30 -1.49 4.74
N VAL A 100 1.27 -0.74 3.65
CA VAL A 100 0.96 0.69 3.64
C VAL A 100 -0.26 0.91 2.75
N PRO A 101 -1.40 1.32 3.32
CA PRO A 101 -2.55 1.80 2.55
C PRO A 101 -2.12 2.90 1.59
N ALA A 102 -2.49 2.79 0.31
CA ALA A 102 -2.05 3.73 -0.70
C ALA A 102 -3.15 4.72 -1.13
N TRP A 103 -4.38 4.58 -0.65
CA TRP A 103 -5.48 5.53 -0.90
C TRP A 103 -5.58 6.58 0.20
N GLU A 104 -6.39 7.61 -0.05
CA GLU A 104 -6.62 8.70 0.90
C GLU A 104 -7.14 8.21 2.25
N LEU A 105 -6.35 8.46 3.29
CA LEU A 105 -6.67 8.12 4.66
C LEU A 105 -5.96 9.07 5.65
N PRO A 106 -6.60 9.38 6.79
CA PRO A 106 -5.91 9.97 7.91
C PRO A 106 -4.75 9.07 8.38
N VAL A 107 -3.58 9.66 8.67
CA VAL A 107 -2.37 8.94 9.13
C VAL A 107 -2.65 7.95 10.26
N ARG A 108 -3.53 8.31 11.21
CA ARG A 108 -3.94 7.42 12.31
C ARG A 108 -4.58 6.12 11.79
N GLN A 109 -5.51 6.23 10.85
CA GLN A 109 -6.22 5.07 10.28
C GLN A 109 -5.26 4.24 9.42
N ALA A 110 -4.41 4.89 8.63
CA ALA A 110 -3.40 4.20 7.83
C ALA A 110 -2.47 3.34 8.72
N ARG A 111 -2.04 3.91 9.86
CA ARG A 111 -1.25 3.21 10.88
C ARG A 111 -2.02 2.04 11.51
N GLU A 112 -3.28 2.23 11.87
CA GLU A 112 -4.10 1.18 12.48
C GLU A 112 -4.32 0.00 11.52
N ILE A 113 -4.69 0.27 10.28
CA ILE A 113 -4.89 -0.75 9.23
C ILE A 113 -3.57 -1.48 8.95
N GLY A 114 -2.51 -0.74 8.64
CA GLY A 114 -1.19 -1.31 8.35
C GLY A 114 -0.65 -2.13 9.52
N GLY A 115 -0.68 -1.57 10.73
CA GLY A 115 -0.22 -2.25 11.95
C GLY A 115 -1.00 -3.54 12.25
N ASN A 116 -2.32 -3.54 12.04
CA ASN A 116 -3.15 -4.74 12.21
C ASN A 116 -2.78 -5.84 11.20
N LEU A 117 -2.56 -5.49 9.94
CA LEU A 117 -2.11 -6.45 8.92
C LEU A 117 -0.72 -7.00 9.22
N VAL A 118 0.20 -6.17 9.71
CA VAL A 118 1.54 -6.60 10.14
C VAL A 118 1.46 -7.55 11.33
N LYS A 119 0.58 -7.31 12.31
CA LYS A 119 0.39 -8.22 13.45
C LYS A 119 -0.20 -9.56 13.02
N ARG A 120 -1.23 -9.53 12.17
CA ARG A 120 -1.96 -10.73 11.72
C ARG A 120 -1.20 -11.55 10.69
N GLN A 121 -0.28 -10.93 9.93
CA GLN A 121 0.39 -11.53 8.77
C GLN A 121 -0.62 -12.23 7.85
N THR A 122 -1.70 -11.53 7.51
CA THR A 122 -2.79 -12.06 6.68
C THR A 122 -2.22 -12.62 5.37
N GLN A 123 -2.57 -13.87 5.08
CA GLN A 123 -2.25 -14.50 3.82
C GLN A 123 -3.23 -14.03 2.76
N PHE A 124 -2.68 -13.61 1.63
CA PHE A 124 -3.42 -13.20 0.45
C PHE A 124 -3.10 -14.18 -0.68
N GLN A 125 -4.12 -14.61 -1.40
CA GLN A 125 -3.97 -15.41 -2.61
C GLN A 125 -4.07 -14.49 -3.82
N PRO A 126 -3.07 -14.51 -4.73
CA PRO A 126 -3.14 -13.72 -5.96
C PRO A 126 -4.28 -14.27 -6.83
N ILE A 127 -4.99 -13.36 -7.48
CA ILE A 127 -6.05 -13.67 -8.42
C ILE A 127 -5.84 -12.89 -9.71
N ASP A 128 -6.46 -13.36 -10.79
CA ASP A 128 -6.59 -12.54 -11.99
C ASP A 128 -7.45 -11.30 -11.68
N PRO A 129 -7.14 -10.13 -12.27
CA PRO A 129 -7.95 -8.93 -12.11
C PRO A 129 -9.43 -9.23 -12.44
N PRO A 130 -10.36 -9.03 -11.49
CA PRO A 130 -11.78 -9.21 -11.77
C PRO A 130 -12.24 -8.24 -12.86
N ALA A 131 -13.18 -8.68 -13.71
CA ALA A 131 -13.66 -7.87 -14.83
C ALA A 131 -14.26 -6.51 -14.43
N GLU A 132 -14.76 -6.40 -13.20
CA GLU A 132 -15.35 -5.17 -12.65
C GLU A 132 -14.47 -4.52 -11.58
N ALA A 133 -13.24 -4.99 -11.38
CA ALA A 133 -12.36 -4.45 -10.35
C ALA A 133 -11.88 -3.05 -10.71
N VAL A 134 -12.53 -2.05 -10.12
CA VAL A 134 -12.04 -0.68 -10.13
C VAL A 134 -11.04 -0.54 -9.00
N LEU A 135 -9.75 -0.55 -9.34
CA LEU A 135 -8.70 -0.19 -8.38
C LEU A 135 -8.92 1.25 -7.95
N LYS A 136 -9.12 1.46 -6.66
CA LYS A 136 -9.15 2.81 -6.08
C LYS A 136 -7.80 3.50 -6.30
N THR A 137 -7.82 4.78 -6.62
CA THR A 137 -6.59 5.55 -6.88
C THR A 137 -5.68 5.54 -5.68
N ALA A 138 -4.39 5.39 -5.95
CA ALA A 138 -3.35 5.57 -4.97
C ALA A 138 -2.89 7.04 -4.97
N VAL A 139 -2.75 7.61 -3.77
CA VAL A 139 -2.20 8.96 -3.51
C VAL A 139 -0.82 8.94 -2.88
N VAL A 140 -0.30 7.73 -2.59
CA VAL A 140 1.04 7.54 -2.01
C VAL A 140 1.93 6.80 -3.01
N THR A 141 3.11 7.35 -3.30
CA THR A 141 4.09 6.68 -4.17
C THR A 141 4.75 5.50 -3.43
N ALA A 142 5.37 4.57 -4.16
CA ALA A 142 6.13 3.48 -3.51
C ALA A 142 7.28 4.00 -2.64
N GLU A 143 7.93 5.10 -3.06
CA GLU A 143 9.02 5.74 -2.31
C GLU A 143 8.51 6.36 -1.00
N ASP A 144 7.38 7.08 -1.06
CA ASP A 144 6.82 7.70 0.15
C ASP A 144 6.20 6.64 1.06
N ALA A 145 5.62 5.57 0.50
CA ALA A 145 5.18 4.43 1.29
C ALA A 145 6.33 3.77 2.06
N LEU A 146 7.52 3.67 1.47
CA LEU A 146 8.71 3.19 2.15
C LEU A 146 9.09 4.09 3.33
N LYS A 147 8.98 5.42 3.20
CA LYS A 147 9.20 6.37 4.30
C LYS A 147 8.13 6.22 5.40
N LEU A 148 6.87 6.00 4.99
CA LEU A 148 5.75 5.82 5.91
C LEU A 148 5.84 4.52 6.74
N LEU A 149 6.60 3.52 6.28
CA LEU A 149 6.80 2.28 7.03
C LEU A 149 7.41 2.51 8.41
N GLU A 150 8.27 3.53 8.56
CA GLU A 150 8.86 3.84 9.87
C GLU A 150 7.78 4.09 10.92
N PHE A 151 6.71 4.81 10.57
CA PHE A 151 5.60 5.08 11.48
C PHE A 151 4.80 3.81 11.80
N VAL A 152 4.61 2.91 10.83
CA VAL A 152 3.96 1.61 11.07
C VAL A 152 4.81 0.77 12.02
N VAL A 153 6.13 0.70 11.80
CA VAL A 153 7.06 -0.11 12.61
C VAL A 153 7.17 0.43 14.04
N LEU A 154 7.31 1.74 14.22
CA LEU A 154 7.50 2.37 15.53
C LEU A 154 6.27 2.29 16.44
N THR A 155 5.11 1.92 15.90
CA THR A 155 3.85 1.88 16.64
C THR A 155 3.42 0.46 17.02
N LEU A 156 4.23 -0.52 16.66
CA LEU A 156 4.10 -1.93 17.01
C LEU A 156 4.95 -2.31 18.23
#